data_AF-A0A6G9SFH1-F1
#
_entry.id   AF-A0A6G9SFH1-F1
#
_cell.length_a   1.000
_cell.length_b   1.000
_cell.length_c   1.000
_cell.angle_alpha   90.00
_cell.angle_beta   90.00
_cell.angle_gamma   90.00
#
_symmetry.space_group_name_H-M   'P 1'
#
loop_
_entity.id
_entity.type
_entity.pdbx_description
1 polymer ?
#
loop_
_entity_poly.entity_id
_entity_poly.type
_entity_poly.pdbx_seq_one_letter_code
_entity_poly.pdbx_strand_id
1 'polypeptide(L)'
;MSATPHWIYGIFSALFLILFMVGMILTFRHDWSRLAELYRTDEEPPANFWRMQSGAVGLIYYKSTLNVGISRQGLYLSIFPLFSFGLPPVLIPWNAVRKIEVANQLFEKRLRLYLSSPEIKLILREDVLESAKEYLAAQGFEWV
;
A
#
# COMPACT_ATOMS: atom_id res chain seq x y z
N MET A 1 21.38 25.01 44.90
CA MET A 1 21.11 24.75 43.47
C MET A 1 20.96 23.24 43.31
N SER A 2 19.73 22.74 43.19
CA SER A 2 19.50 21.31 42.96
C SER A 2 19.95 20.96 41.54
N ALA A 3 20.97 20.11 41.42
CA ALA A 3 21.38 19.55 40.14
C ALA A 3 20.20 18.74 39.60
N THR A 4 19.56 19.20 38.52
CA THR A 4 18.58 18.39 37.82
C THR A 4 19.30 17.15 37.29
N PRO A 5 18.88 15.94 37.70
CA PRO A 5 19.61 14.74 37.31
C PRO A 5 19.49 14.54 35.80
N HIS A 6 20.60 14.72 35.08
CA HIS A 6 20.61 14.69 33.61
C HIS A 6 20.12 13.35 33.02
N TRP A 7 20.16 12.27 33.81
CA TRP A 7 19.62 10.95 33.43
C TRP A 7 18.10 10.95 33.20
N ILE A 8 17.34 11.86 33.84
CA ILE A 8 15.89 11.99 33.64
C ILE A 8 15.58 12.40 32.20
N TYR A 9 16.35 13.33 31.63
CA TYR A 9 16.20 13.72 30.23
C TYR A 9 16.54 12.57 29.29
N GLY A 10 17.57 11.77 29.60
CA GLY A 10 17.91 10.57 28.82
C GLY A 10 16.77 9.54 28.78
N ILE A 11 16.15 9.25 29.92
CA ILE A 11 15.00 8.34 29.98
C ILE A 11 13.79 8.93 29.26
N PHE A 12 13.50 10.21 29.47
CA PHE A 12 12.38 10.88 28.81
C PHE A 12 12.55 10.89 27.29
N SER A 13 13.76 11.20 26.79
CA SER A 13 14.09 11.14 25.36
C SER A 13 13.98 9.72 24.81
N ALA A 14 14.47 8.71 25.52
CA ALA A 14 14.36 7.32 25.09
C ALA A 14 12.89 6.86 25.01
N LEU A 15 12.09 7.18 26.03
CA LEU A 15 10.67 6.82 26.08
C LEU A 15 9.87 7.56 25.00
N PHE A 16 10.17 8.84 24.76
CA PHE A 16 9.58 9.60 23.66
C PHE A 16 9.91 8.98 22.30
N LEU A 17 11.18 8.60 22.06
CA LEU A 17 11.59 7.95 20.82
C LEU A 17 10.88 6.61 20.61
N ILE A 18 10.76 5.80 21.66
CA ILE A 18 10.03 4.52 21.60
C ILE A 18 8.56 4.78 21.26
N LEU A 19 7.87 5.66 21.99
CA LEU A 19 6.46 5.97 21.75
C LEU A 19 6.24 6.54 20.34
N PHE A 20 7.13 7.42 19.88
CA PHE A 20 7.10 7.98 18.54
C PHE A 20 7.27 6.90 17.46
N MET A 21 8.23 5.98 17.63
CA MET A 21 8.41 4.86 16.70
C MET A 21 7.19 3.93 16.67
N VAL A 22 6.62 3.60 17.84
CA VAL A 22 5.40 2.79 17.93
C VAL A 22 4.23 3.48 17.23
N GLY A 23 4.03 4.77 17.47
CA GLY A 23 2.99 5.57 16.82
C GLY A 23 3.14 5.58 15.29
N MET A 24 4.36 5.80 14.80
CA MET A 24 4.65 5.72 13.38
C MET A 24 4.30 4.35 12.80
N ILE A 25 4.79 3.25 13.40
CA ILE A 25 4.51 1.89 12.90
C ILE A 25 3.01 1.61 12.84
N LEU A 26 2.24 2.02 13.86
CA LEU A 26 0.79 1.85 13.87
C LEU A 26 0.13 2.62 12.72
N THR A 27 0.52 3.87 12.49
CA THR A 27 0.02 4.66 11.36
C THR A 27 0.39 4.04 10.01
N PHE A 28 1.64 3.58 9.85
CA PHE A 28 2.10 2.94 8.61
C PHE A 28 1.38 1.63 8.30
N ARG A 29 0.99 0.89 9.34
CA ARG A 29 0.28 -0.39 9.20
C ARG A 29 -1.22 -0.23 9.04
N HIS A 30 -1.81 0.86 9.52
CA HIS A 30 -3.26 1.02 9.62
C HIS A 30 -4.00 0.71 8.30
N ASP A 31 -3.59 1.34 7.20
CA ASP A 31 -4.28 1.17 5.91
C ASP A 31 -4.06 -0.22 5.32
N TRP A 32 -2.84 -0.76 5.45
CA TRP A 32 -2.55 -2.11 4.98
C TRP A 32 -3.27 -3.18 5.81
N SER A 33 -3.34 -3.02 7.13
CA SER A 33 -4.08 -3.92 8.02
C SER A 33 -5.55 -3.97 7.65
N ARG A 34 -6.18 -2.83 7.33
CA ARG A 34 -7.56 -2.78 6.85
C ARG A 34 -7.75 -3.49 5.51
N LEU A 35 -6.78 -3.40 4.60
CA LEU A 35 -6.82 -4.20 3.36
C LEU A 35 -6.66 -5.68 3.67
N ALA A 36 -5.76 -6.05 4.56
CA ALA A 36 -5.52 -7.43 4.93
C ALA A 36 -6.72 -8.05 5.65
N GLU A 37 -7.48 -7.30 6.43
CA GLU A 37 -8.70 -7.80 7.08
C GLU A 37 -9.75 -8.27 6.06
N LEU A 38 -9.84 -7.63 4.90
CA LEU A 38 -10.87 -7.91 3.89
C LEU A 38 -10.36 -8.73 2.70
N TYR A 39 -9.09 -8.58 2.35
CA TYR A 39 -8.52 -9.08 1.10
C TYR A 39 -7.25 -9.88 1.29
N ARG A 40 -6.89 -10.27 2.52
CA ARG A 40 -5.74 -11.14 2.73
C ARG A 40 -5.87 -12.40 1.89
N THR A 41 -4.77 -12.77 1.25
CA THR A 41 -4.65 -14.00 0.50
C THR A 41 -3.42 -14.77 0.97
N ASP A 42 -3.46 -16.09 0.84
CA ASP A 42 -2.31 -16.97 0.98
C ASP A 42 -1.94 -17.60 -0.39
N GLU A 43 -2.55 -17.11 -1.48
CA GLU A 43 -2.25 -17.53 -2.85
C GLU A 43 -0.87 -17.05 -3.31
N GLU A 44 -0.25 -17.84 -4.19
CA GLU A 44 1.03 -17.47 -4.80
C GLU A 44 0.87 -16.26 -5.75
N PRO A 45 1.93 -15.45 -5.94
CA PRO A 45 1.88 -14.34 -6.88
C PRO A 45 1.48 -14.79 -8.29
N PRO A 46 0.61 -14.05 -9.00
CA PRO A 46 0.17 -14.41 -10.34
C PRO A 46 1.32 -14.32 -11.35
N ALA A 47 1.12 -14.88 -12.55
CA ALA A 47 2.14 -14.84 -13.62
C ALA A 47 2.54 -13.39 -14.02
N ASN A 48 1.57 -12.48 -14.05
CA ASN A 48 1.81 -11.06 -14.31
C ASN A 48 2.18 -10.36 -12.99
N PHE A 49 3.43 -10.47 -12.57
CA PHE A 49 3.92 -9.95 -11.29
C PHE A 49 5.15 -9.06 -11.43
N TRP A 50 5.01 -7.81 -10.99
CA TRP A 50 6.07 -6.80 -10.97
C TRP A 50 6.56 -6.59 -9.55
N ARG A 51 7.86 -6.78 -9.34
CA ARG A 51 8.51 -6.58 -8.04
C ARG A 51 9.09 -5.18 -7.90
N MET A 52 9.26 -4.74 -6.66
CA MET A 52 9.97 -3.49 -6.30
C MET A 52 9.43 -2.24 -7.02
N GLN A 53 8.12 -2.18 -7.18
CA GLN A 53 7.41 -1.03 -7.72
C GLN A 53 7.24 0.05 -6.66
N SER A 54 6.95 1.26 -7.16
CA SER A 54 6.64 2.42 -6.33
C SER A 54 5.19 2.84 -6.49
N GLY A 55 4.46 2.91 -5.39
CA GLY A 55 3.05 3.26 -5.38
C GLY A 55 2.56 3.66 -3.99
N ALA A 56 1.37 4.23 -3.91
CA ALA A 56 0.73 4.56 -2.65
C ALA A 56 -0.38 3.57 -2.32
N VAL A 57 -0.48 3.19 -1.05
CA VAL A 57 -1.62 2.46 -0.50
C VAL A 57 -2.14 3.27 0.68
N GLY A 58 -3.32 3.86 0.49
CA GLY A 58 -3.91 4.80 1.44
C GLY A 58 -3.06 6.06 1.59
N LEU A 59 -2.64 6.34 2.82
CA LEU A 59 -1.80 7.47 3.18
C LEU A 59 -0.30 7.21 2.98
N ILE A 60 0.10 5.96 2.77
CA ILE A 60 1.51 5.56 2.76
C ILE A 60 2.01 5.39 1.33
N TYR A 61 3.14 6.04 1.04
CA TYR A 61 3.87 5.85 -0.21
C TYR A 61 4.99 4.81 -0.04
N TYR A 62 4.90 3.72 -0.78
CA TYR A 62 5.89 2.65 -0.83
C TYR A 62 6.83 2.90 -1.99
N LYS A 63 8.10 3.24 -1.70
CA LYS A 63 9.13 3.44 -2.72
C LYS A 63 9.93 2.15 -2.91
N SER A 64 9.89 1.59 -4.12
CA SER A 64 10.66 0.40 -4.53
C SER A 64 10.51 -0.83 -3.62
N THR A 65 9.39 -0.95 -2.94
CA THR A 65 9.12 -2.00 -1.94
C THR A 65 7.78 -2.69 -2.16
N LEU A 66 6.93 -2.15 -3.04
CA LEU A 66 5.62 -2.71 -3.35
C LEU A 66 5.76 -3.68 -4.51
N ASN A 67 5.27 -4.90 -4.35
CA ASN A 67 5.07 -5.82 -5.46
C ASN A 67 3.61 -5.80 -5.88
N VAL A 68 3.37 -5.84 -7.18
CA VAL A 68 2.05 -5.74 -7.78
C VAL A 68 1.86 -6.90 -8.74
N GLY A 69 0.77 -7.62 -8.60
CA GLY A 69 0.39 -8.71 -9.47
C GLY A 69 -1.00 -8.49 -10.06
N ILE A 70 -1.19 -8.88 -11.32
CA ILE A 70 -2.47 -8.76 -12.02
C ILE A 70 -2.99 -10.16 -12.31
N SER A 71 -4.19 -10.46 -11.83
CA SER A 71 -4.87 -11.73 -12.05
C SER A 71 -6.30 -11.51 -12.56
N ARG A 72 -6.95 -12.59 -13.02
CA ARG A 72 -8.38 -12.55 -13.38
C ARG A 72 -9.28 -12.24 -12.18
N GLN A 73 -8.89 -12.71 -11.00
CA GLN A 73 -9.66 -12.49 -9.77
C GLN A 73 -9.53 -11.04 -9.29
N GLY A 74 -8.34 -10.46 -9.43
CA GLY A 74 -8.06 -9.13 -8.89
C GLY A 74 -6.61 -8.65 -8.99
N LEU A 75 -6.37 -7.54 -8.31
CA LEU A 75 -5.09 -6.90 -8.10
C LEU A 75 -4.41 -7.48 -6.85
N TYR A 76 -3.34 -8.24 -7.06
CA TYR A 76 -2.50 -8.76 -5.99
C TYR A 76 -1.49 -7.67 -5.57
N LEU A 77 -1.37 -7.40 -4.28
CA LEU A 77 -0.38 -6.50 -3.71
C LEU A 77 0.36 -7.21 -2.58
N SER A 78 1.68 -7.12 -2.60
CA SER A 78 2.51 -7.57 -1.48
C SER A 78 3.63 -6.59 -1.23
N ILE A 79 4.16 -6.57 -0.01
CA ILE A 79 5.39 -5.82 0.28
C ILE A 79 6.58 -6.77 0.12
N PHE A 80 7.72 -6.24 -0.28
CA PHE A 80 8.97 -7.00 -0.32
C PHE A 80 9.23 -7.68 1.03
N PRO A 81 9.54 -8.99 1.09
CA PRO A 81 9.55 -9.74 2.34
C PRO A 81 10.37 -9.12 3.47
N LEU A 82 11.55 -8.56 3.16
CA LEU A 82 12.41 -7.89 4.16
C LEU A 82 11.78 -6.64 4.79
N PHE A 83 10.84 -5.99 4.09
CA PHE A 83 10.16 -4.76 4.54
C PHE A 83 8.68 -4.98 4.86
N SER A 84 8.17 -6.21 4.73
CA SER A 84 6.77 -6.53 5.03
C SER A 84 6.47 -6.39 6.53
N PHE A 85 7.46 -6.63 7.39
CA PHE A 85 7.31 -6.69 8.84
C PHE A 85 6.09 -7.53 9.32
N GLY A 86 5.76 -8.60 8.59
CA GLY A 86 4.61 -9.46 8.91
C GLY A 86 3.27 -8.99 8.34
N LEU A 87 3.25 -7.99 7.46
CA LEU A 87 2.07 -7.61 6.69
C LEU A 87 1.82 -8.65 5.59
N PRO A 88 0.64 -9.30 5.57
CA PRO A 88 0.33 -10.34 4.59
C PRO A 88 0.09 -9.73 3.20
N PRO A 89 0.24 -10.51 2.13
CA PRO A 89 -0.21 -10.11 0.81
C PRO A 89 -1.73 -10.02 0.75
N VAL A 90 -2.23 -9.19 -0.18
CA VAL A 90 -3.66 -8.94 -0.38
C VAL A 90 -4.03 -9.12 -1.84
N LEU A 91 -5.21 -9.70 -2.11
CA LEU A 91 -5.78 -9.85 -3.43
C LEU A 91 -7.10 -9.08 -3.49
N ILE A 92 -7.06 -7.91 -4.12
CA ILE A 92 -8.18 -6.99 -4.18
C ILE A 92 -8.98 -7.32 -5.45
N PRO A 93 -10.22 -7.81 -5.33
CA PRO A 93 -11.01 -8.18 -6.50
C PRO A 93 -11.40 -6.95 -7.32
N TRP A 94 -11.52 -7.12 -8.64
CA TRP A 94 -11.83 -5.98 -9.53
C TRP A 94 -13.16 -5.29 -9.21
N ASN A 95 -14.13 -6.03 -8.68
CA ASN A 95 -15.43 -5.50 -8.24
C ASN A 95 -15.34 -4.58 -7.01
N ALA A 96 -14.24 -4.62 -6.24
CA ALA A 96 -14.01 -3.73 -5.12
C ALA A 96 -13.54 -2.34 -5.57
N VAL A 97 -13.08 -2.20 -6.82
CA VAL A 97 -12.68 -0.92 -7.40
C VAL A 97 -13.94 -0.13 -7.75
N ARG A 98 -14.11 1.02 -7.10
CA ARG A 98 -15.24 1.93 -7.30
C ARG A 98 -15.03 2.90 -8.45
N LYS A 99 -13.80 3.42 -8.55
CA LYS A 99 -13.44 4.50 -9.48
C LYS A 99 -11.98 4.42 -9.84
N ILE A 100 -11.67 4.80 -11.08
CA ILE A 100 -10.31 4.96 -11.58
C ILE A 100 -10.13 6.40 -12.05
N GLU A 101 -9.02 7.01 -11.67
CA GLU A 101 -8.63 8.34 -12.14
C GLU A 101 -7.20 8.34 -12.64
N VAL A 102 -6.96 8.98 -13.78
CA VAL A 102 -5.61 9.21 -14.28
C VAL A 102 -5.00 10.37 -13.49
N ALA A 103 -3.92 10.08 -12.78
CA ALA A 103 -3.09 11.06 -12.12
C ALA A 103 -1.80 11.21 -12.90
N ASN A 104 -1.83 12.06 -13.92
CA ASN A 104 -0.62 12.50 -14.58
C ASN A 104 0.21 13.31 -13.59
N GLN A 105 1.34 12.77 -13.15
CA GLN A 105 2.42 13.61 -12.63
C GLN A 105 3.32 13.99 -13.80
N LEU A 106 4.00 15.14 -13.68
CA LEU A 106 4.78 15.82 -14.73
C LEU A 106 5.73 14.93 -15.55
N PHE A 107 6.11 13.73 -15.07
CA PHE A 107 7.01 12.80 -15.77
C PHE A 107 6.56 11.34 -15.80
N GLU A 108 5.58 10.92 -15.00
CA GLU A 108 5.13 9.52 -14.91
C GLU A 108 3.61 9.45 -14.86
N LYS A 109 3.03 8.62 -15.73
CA LYS A 109 1.60 8.33 -15.72
C LYS A 109 1.27 7.34 -14.59
N ARG A 110 0.39 7.76 -13.69
CA ARG A 110 -0.08 6.97 -12.55
C ARG A 110 -1.59 6.88 -12.57
N LEU A 111 -2.12 5.74 -12.13
CA LEU A 111 -3.54 5.51 -11.98
C LEU A 111 -3.88 5.49 -10.49
N ARG A 112 -4.97 6.18 -10.15
CA ARG A 112 -5.57 6.17 -8.82
C ARG A 112 -6.78 5.27 -8.84
N LEU A 113 -6.78 4.23 -8.02
CA LEU A 113 -7.91 3.33 -7.84
C LEU A 113 -8.52 3.62 -6.47
N TYR A 114 -9.82 3.88 -6.45
CA TYR A 114 -10.58 4.07 -5.23
C TYR A 114 -11.32 2.78 -4.91
N LEU A 115 -11.10 2.23 -3.73
CA LEU A 115 -11.78 1.03 -3.27
C LEU A 115 -13.11 1.40 -2.59
N SER A 116 -14.13 0.56 -2.77
CA SER A 116 -15.43 0.70 -2.12
C SER A 116 -15.37 0.37 -0.62
N SER A 117 -14.61 -0.67 -0.27
CA SER A 117 -14.40 -1.11 1.12
C SER A 117 -13.04 -1.79 1.19
N PRO A 118 -12.14 -1.43 2.13
CA PRO A 118 -12.19 -0.19 2.89
C PRO A 118 -12.02 1.01 1.94
N GLU A 119 -12.45 2.21 2.32
CA GLU A 119 -12.30 3.43 1.49
C GLU A 119 -10.83 3.88 1.47
N ILE A 120 -10.03 3.14 0.70
CA ILE A 120 -8.59 3.31 0.54
C ILE A 120 -8.30 3.62 -0.91
N LYS A 121 -7.42 4.59 -1.11
CA LYS A 121 -6.92 4.99 -2.41
C LYS A 121 -5.61 4.26 -2.69
N LEU A 122 -5.54 3.59 -3.84
CA LEU A 122 -4.31 3.02 -4.38
C LEU A 122 -3.78 3.93 -5.47
N ILE A 123 -2.47 4.14 -5.52
CA ILE A 123 -1.82 4.87 -6.61
C ILE A 123 -0.71 3.99 -7.16
N LEU A 124 -0.86 3.53 -8.39
CA LEU A 124 0.09 2.66 -9.06
C LEU A 124 0.52 3.28 -10.39
N ARG A 125 1.65 2.82 -10.92
CA ARG A 125 2.09 3.25 -12.25
C ARG A 125 1.21 2.62 -13.32
N GLU A 126 0.99 3.35 -14.41
CA GLU A 126 0.14 2.88 -15.51
C GLU A 126 0.70 1.62 -16.20
N ASP A 127 2.01 1.56 -16.40
CA ASP A 127 2.70 0.43 -17.05
C ASP A 127 2.50 -0.90 -16.31
N VAL A 128 2.46 -0.87 -14.98
CA VAL A 128 2.19 -2.04 -14.15
C VAL A 128 0.71 -2.47 -14.24
N LEU A 129 -0.20 -1.53 -14.48
CA LEU A 129 -1.63 -1.79 -14.62
C LEU A 129 -2.05 -2.04 -16.06
N GLU A 130 -1.12 -2.03 -17.02
CA GLU A 130 -1.44 -2.22 -18.43
C GLU A 130 -2.12 -3.58 -18.69
N SER A 131 -1.66 -4.63 -18.03
CA SER A 131 -2.32 -5.95 -18.09
C SER A 131 -3.67 -5.99 -17.38
N ALA A 132 -4.01 -4.97 -16.59
CA ALA A 132 -5.32 -4.84 -15.94
C ALA A 132 -6.37 -4.19 -16.84
N LYS A 133 -5.97 -3.55 -17.94
CA LYS A 133 -6.85 -2.86 -18.89
C LYS A 133 -8.05 -3.71 -19.29
N GLU A 134 -7.80 -4.95 -19.68
CA GLU A 134 -8.83 -5.88 -20.14
C GLU A 134 -9.85 -6.22 -19.05
N TYR A 135 -9.39 -6.42 -17.81
CA TYR A 135 -10.25 -6.75 -16.68
C TYR A 135 -11.08 -5.55 -16.21
N LEU A 136 -10.49 -4.36 -16.26
CA LEU A 136 -11.15 -3.11 -15.88
C LEU A 136 -12.18 -2.68 -16.94
N ALA A 137 -11.86 -2.85 -18.22
CA ALA A 137 -12.82 -2.64 -19.31
C ALA A 137 -14.04 -3.58 -19.19
N ALA A 138 -13.82 -4.83 -18.78
CA ALA A 138 -14.91 -5.78 -18.52
C ALA A 138 -15.83 -5.37 -17.36
N GLN A 139 -15.35 -4.53 -16.44
CA GLN A 139 -16.17 -3.94 -15.36
C GLN A 139 -16.85 -2.63 -15.79
N GLY A 140 -16.71 -2.21 -17.06
CA GLY A 140 -17.28 -0.97 -17.58
C GLY A 140 -16.48 0.29 -17.25
N PHE A 141 -15.23 0.15 -16.79
CA PHE A 141 -14.35 1.31 -16.64
C PHE A 141 -13.72 1.66 -17.99
N GLU A 142 -13.97 2.88 -18.45
CA GLU A 142 -13.27 3.42 -19.62
C GLU A 142 -11.81 3.70 -19.26
N TRP A 143 -10.90 3.01 -19.95
CA TRP A 143 -9.49 3.32 -19.87
C TRP A 143 -9.22 4.58 -20.70
N VAL A 144 -8.85 5.68 -20.04
CA VAL A 144 -8.56 6.98 -20.69
C VAL A 144 -7.12 7.04 -21.17
#